data_AF-A0A2W7CXF7-F1
#
_entry.id   AF-A0A2W7CXF7-F1
#
_cell.length_a   1.000
_cell.length_b   1.000
_cell.length_c   1.000
_cell.angle_alpha   90.00
_cell.angle_beta   90.00
_cell.angle_gamma   90.00
#
_symmetry.space_group_name_H-M   'P 1'
#
loop_
_entity.id
_entity.type
_entity.pdbx_description
1 polymer ?
#
loop_
_entity_poly.entity_id
_entity_poly.type
_entity_poly.pdbx_seq_one_letter_code
_entity_poly.pdbx_strand_id
1 'polypeptide(L)'
;MRHRHFLKLFSAGAIALSVLAGSALANPVVVFDLNNGKILQHQDAFKRWYPASLSKLMTAYVTFRAIAAGEVQLDSPIKVTKHSAAEPPSKMGFKPGSVMRLDNALKMMLVKSANDIAMAVGENVGGSQAAFAERMNAEATRLGMNGTHFVNPNGLYSPDQYTTARDLAVLVMAIRREFPQYAPWFSIEGLAVGKKAIANYNLLIGRYPGADGMKTGFVCPSGFNMIGSATRNGRTLVAVVLGEKSAITRAEAAAKLLDQGFDTPAVGSATIATLAPYGDTVSPNDMQDEICKKKAPAERSEAPPAAAAAKDVPKSPYQEKLDHVPTLVAVGLGGATGPAPKAMLDQGGQEYADVPIPSWRPDQPAPAGAGPVIAGSAAQGDQPVKAAN
;
A
#
# COMPACT_ATOMS: atom_id res chain seq x y z
N MET A 1 31.73 76.13 40.83
CA MET A 1 31.23 75.10 41.77
C MET A 1 31.25 73.74 41.08
N ARG A 2 32.05 72.81 41.61
CA ARG A 2 32.15 71.40 41.21
C ARG A 2 31.18 70.57 42.04
N HIS A 3 30.38 69.66 41.46
CA HIS A 3 29.80 68.46 42.09
C HIS A 3 29.71 67.40 40.97
N ARG A 4 30.61 66.42 40.84
CA ARG A 4 30.84 65.17 41.60
C ARG A 4 29.62 64.23 41.71
N HIS A 5 29.90 62.97 41.38
CA HIS A 5 29.26 61.68 41.73
C HIS A 5 28.43 61.02 40.62
N PHE A 6 29.02 60.10 39.83
CA PHE A 6 29.38 58.68 40.10
C PHE A 6 28.18 57.74 40.25
N LEU A 7 28.13 56.77 39.31
CA LEU A 7 27.69 55.38 39.42
C LEU A 7 26.36 55.11 40.16
N LYS A 8 25.34 54.72 39.39
CA LYS A 8 24.40 53.68 39.83
C LYS A 8 24.35 52.57 38.79
N LEU A 9 24.75 51.40 39.29
CA LEU A 9 24.71 50.07 38.71
C LEU A 9 23.50 49.81 37.82
N PHE A 10 23.75 49.37 36.58
CA PHE A 10 22.83 48.53 35.81
C PHE A 10 23.54 47.22 35.51
N SER A 11 23.49 46.30 36.48
CA SER A 11 23.83 44.90 36.29
C SER A 11 22.74 44.03 36.89
N ALA A 12 22.54 42.88 36.26
CA ALA A 12 21.70 41.74 36.63
C ALA A 12 20.26 41.77 36.13
N GLY A 13 20.03 40.96 35.09
CA GLY A 13 18.70 40.60 34.61
C GLY A 13 18.66 39.93 33.24
N ALA A 14 19.76 39.33 32.76
CA ALA A 14 19.71 38.44 31.61
C ALA A 14 19.05 37.12 32.04
N ILE A 15 17.72 37.09 32.06
CA ILE A 15 16.96 35.85 32.16
C ILE A 15 17.24 35.11 30.84
N ALA A 16 18.10 34.10 30.91
CA ALA A 16 18.29 33.14 29.85
C ALA A 16 16.95 32.41 29.63
N LEU A 17 16.20 32.88 28.63
CA LEU A 17 15.03 32.18 28.11
C LEU A 17 15.54 30.94 27.37
N SER A 18 15.84 29.90 28.14
CA SER A 18 16.05 28.56 27.60
C SER A 18 14.68 28.07 27.13
N VAL A 19 14.31 28.46 25.91
CA VAL A 19 13.19 27.86 25.21
C VAL A 19 13.55 26.38 25.09
N LEU A 20 12.92 25.56 25.93
CA LEU A 20 12.74 24.13 25.68
C LEU A 20 11.94 24.03 24.38
N ALA A 21 12.63 24.14 23.25
CA ALA A 21 12.13 23.66 21.98
C ALA A 21 12.01 22.15 22.15
N GLY A 22 10.85 21.71 22.64
CA GLY A 22 10.49 20.30 22.60
C GLY A 22 10.71 19.85 21.17
N SER A 23 11.56 18.84 20.97
CA SER A 23 11.81 18.28 19.65
C SER A 23 10.46 17.96 19.03
N ALA A 24 10.09 18.63 17.94
CA ALA A 24 8.95 18.21 17.16
C ALA A 24 9.22 16.76 16.77
N LEU A 25 8.43 15.82 17.31
CA LEU A 25 8.51 14.42 16.93
C LEU A 25 8.22 14.35 15.44
N ALA A 26 9.24 14.07 14.64
CA ALA A 26 9.08 13.88 13.22
C ALA A 26 8.84 12.40 12.94
N ASN A 27 7.99 12.12 11.95
CA ASN A 27 7.56 10.77 11.69
C ASN A 27 8.62 9.97 10.93
N PRO A 28 8.61 8.62 11.00
CA PRO A 28 9.59 7.79 10.32
C PRO A 28 9.57 7.95 8.80
N VAL A 29 10.76 8.13 8.21
CA VAL A 29 10.96 8.12 6.76
C VAL A 29 12.23 7.37 6.36
N VAL A 30 12.22 6.77 5.17
CA VAL A 30 13.43 6.23 4.53
C VAL A 30 13.34 6.47 3.02
N VAL A 31 14.40 7.05 2.43
CA VAL A 31 14.57 7.23 1.00
C VAL A 31 15.82 6.48 0.55
N PHE A 32 15.68 5.62 -0.44
CA PHE A 32 16.79 4.77 -0.88
C PHE A 32 16.74 4.50 -2.38
N ASP A 33 17.91 4.17 -2.94
CA ASP A 33 18.05 3.67 -4.30
C ASP A 33 17.76 2.17 -4.34
N LEU A 34 16.78 1.78 -5.15
CA LEU A 34 16.26 0.41 -5.17
C LEU A 34 17.28 -0.62 -5.63
N ASN A 35 18.18 -0.24 -6.55
CA ASN A 35 19.09 -1.20 -7.21
C ASN A 35 20.18 -1.70 -6.27
N ASN A 36 20.65 -0.84 -5.36
CA ASN A 36 21.77 -1.14 -4.47
C ASN A 36 21.42 -0.98 -2.98
N GLY A 37 20.20 -0.56 -2.66
CA GLY A 37 19.74 -0.35 -1.29
C GLY A 37 20.41 0.83 -0.58
N LYS A 38 21.17 1.69 -1.28
CA LYS A 38 21.86 2.83 -0.66
C LYS A 38 20.84 3.82 -0.13
N ILE A 39 21.02 4.23 1.12
CA ILE A 39 20.16 5.20 1.77
C ILE A 39 20.59 6.61 1.38
N LEU A 40 19.62 7.43 0.96
CA LEU A 40 19.81 8.84 0.66
C LEU A 40 19.41 9.70 1.86
N GLN A 41 18.32 9.32 2.52
CA GLN A 41 17.82 9.98 3.73
C GLN A 41 17.08 8.97 4.59
N HIS A 42 17.18 9.10 5.91
CA HIS A 42 16.34 8.35 6.84
C HIS A 42 16.10 9.15 8.12
N GLN A 43 14.98 8.84 8.78
CA GLN A 43 14.63 9.35 10.09
C GLN A 43 13.79 8.28 10.80
N ASP A 44 14.13 8.02 12.07
CA ASP A 44 13.43 7.04 12.92
C ASP A 44 13.15 5.71 12.20
N ALA A 45 14.10 5.23 11.40
CA ALA A 45 13.92 4.13 10.46
C ALA A 45 13.52 2.81 11.13
N PHE A 46 13.86 2.66 12.41
CA PHE A 46 13.57 1.48 13.25
C PHE A 46 12.45 1.71 14.26
N LYS A 47 11.82 2.89 14.27
CA LYS A 47 10.66 3.15 15.12
C LYS A 47 9.51 2.25 14.67
N ARG A 48 8.95 1.48 15.62
CA ARG A 48 7.77 0.67 15.35
C ARG A 48 6.59 1.57 15.00
N TRP A 49 5.76 1.08 14.10
CA TRP A 49 4.62 1.80 13.56
C TRP A 49 3.52 0.83 13.15
N TYR A 50 2.26 1.26 13.23
CA TYR A 50 1.15 0.47 12.73
C TYR A 50 1.15 0.50 11.18
N PRO A 51 1.32 -0.64 10.49
CA PRO A 51 1.54 -0.67 9.04
C PRO A 51 0.32 -0.20 8.23
N ALA A 52 -0.88 -0.31 8.80
CA ALA A 52 -2.12 -0.19 8.05
C ALA A 52 -2.09 -1.07 6.78
N SER A 53 -2.73 -0.63 5.69
CA SER A 53 -2.74 -1.33 4.41
C SER A 53 -1.38 -1.53 3.74
N LEU A 54 -0.27 -0.99 4.27
CA LEU A 54 1.06 -1.37 3.78
C LEU A 54 1.35 -2.86 3.99
N SER A 55 0.69 -3.49 4.96
CA SER A 55 0.73 -4.96 5.20
C SER A 55 0.35 -5.78 3.96
N LYS A 56 -0.48 -5.21 3.07
CA LYS A 56 -0.88 -5.88 1.82
C LYS A 56 0.29 -6.12 0.87
N LEU A 57 1.41 -5.40 1.03
CA LEU A 57 2.65 -5.74 0.33
C LEU A 57 3.21 -7.08 0.78
N MET A 58 3.14 -7.40 2.08
CA MET A 58 3.55 -8.72 2.58
C MET A 58 2.58 -9.79 2.12
N THR A 59 1.27 -9.50 2.11
CA THR A 59 0.26 -10.40 1.53
C THR A 59 0.53 -10.71 0.07
N ALA A 60 0.87 -9.69 -0.73
CA ALA A 60 1.27 -9.89 -2.12
C ALA A 60 2.57 -10.71 -2.22
N TYR A 61 3.58 -10.39 -1.41
CA TYR A 61 4.85 -11.10 -1.38
C TYR A 61 4.72 -12.59 -1.07
N VAL A 62 4.00 -12.94 0.01
CA VAL A 62 3.69 -14.35 0.37
C VAL A 62 2.92 -15.04 -0.76
N THR A 63 1.97 -14.35 -1.38
CA THR A 63 1.21 -14.90 -2.51
C THR A 63 2.08 -15.13 -3.74
N PHE A 64 3.03 -14.22 -4.04
CA PHE A 64 3.97 -14.40 -5.13
C PHE A 64 4.90 -15.60 -4.90
N ARG A 65 5.35 -15.79 -3.66
CA ARG A 65 6.09 -16.98 -3.24
C ARG A 65 5.25 -18.26 -3.45
N ALA A 66 3.98 -18.24 -3.07
CA ALA A 66 3.06 -19.36 -3.27
C ALA A 66 2.84 -19.68 -4.77
N ILE A 67 2.74 -18.65 -5.63
CA ILE A 67 2.68 -18.83 -7.09
C ILE A 67 3.96 -19.46 -7.61
N ALA A 68 5.13 -18.95 -7.20
CA ALA A 68 6.42 -19.48 -7.63
C ALA A 68 6.66 -20.92 -7.15
N ALA A 69 6.09 -21.30 -6.01
CA ALA A 69 6.10 -22.66 -5.47
C ALA A 69 5.04 -23.59 -6.09
N GLY A 70 4.20 -23.08 -7.00
CA GLY A 70 3.10 -23.84 -7.62
C GLY A 70 2.01 -24.26 -6.64
N GLU A 71 1.82 -23.54 -5.53
CA GLU A 71 0.71 -23.74 -4.58
C GLU A 71 -0.61 -23.15 -5.11
N VAL A 72 -0.50 -22.12 -5.94
CA VAL A 72 -1.59 -21.40 -6.62
C VAL A 72 -1.08 -20.89 -7.97
N GLN A 73 -2.00 -20.49 -8.84
CA GLN A 73 -1.74 -19.82 -10.11
C GLN A 73 -2.58 -18.55 -10.22
N LEU A 74 -2.24 -17.67 -11.17
CA LEU A 74 -2.97 -16.39 -11.35
C LEU A 74 -4.45 -16.56 -11.70
N ASP A 75 -4.81 -17.69 -12.30
CA ASP A 75 -6.17 -18.11 -12.63
C ASP A 75 -6.82 -19.01 -11.57
N SER A 76 -6.13 -19.29 -10.45
CA SER A 76 -6.71 -20.02 -9.31
C SER A 76 -7.94 -19.31 -8.74
N PRO A 77 -8.95 -20.06 -8.27
CA PRO A 77 -10.15 -19.51 -7.66
C PRO A 77 -9.86 -18.97 -6.25
N ILE A 78 -10.22 -17.71 -6.02
CA ILE A 78 -10.27 -17.07 -4.71
C ILE A 78 -11.73 -16.86 -4.32
N LYS A 79 -12.17 -17.56 -3.27
CA LYS A 79 -13.53 -17.49 -2.75
C LYS A 79 -13.63 -16.42 -1.68
N VAL A 80 -14.62 -15.54 -1.81
CA VAL A 80 -14.99 -14.57 -0.78
C VAL A 80 -15.71 -15.32 0.33
N THR A 81 -15.14 -15.35 1.53
CA THR A 81 -15.74 -16.02 2.68
C THR A 81 -16.74 -15.08 3.38
N LYS A 82 -17.51 -15.61 4.34
CA LYS A 82 -18.34 -14.77 5.21
C LYS A 82 -17.49 -13.81 6.04
N HIS A 83 -16.34 -14.28 6.53
CA HIS A 83 -15.42 -13.51 7.32
C HIS A 83 -14.77 -12.40 6.49
N SER A 84 -14.22 -12.73 5.31
CA SER A 84 -13.62 -11.74 4.43
C SER A 84 -14.60 -10.66 3.97
N ALA A 85 -15.86 -11.02 3.66
CA ALA A 85 -16.89 -10.04 3.29
C ALA A 85 -17.30 -9.10 4.44
N ALA A 86 -17.16 -9.56 5.69
CA ALA A 86 -17.51 -8.81 6.90
C ALA A 86 -16.49 -7.73 7.27
N GLU A 87 -15.29 -7.77 6.68
CA GLU A 87 -14.24 -6.78 6.92
C GLU A 87 -14.75 -5.34 6.72
N PRO A 88 -14.29 -4.38 7.55
CA PRO A 88 -14.62 -2.97 7.39
C PRO A 88 -14.00 -2.37 6.11
N PRO A 89 -14.58 -1.29 5.57
CA PRO A 89 -14.01 -0.57 4.42
C PRO A 89 -12.55 -0.12 4.65
N SER A 90 -11.70 0.05 3.64
CA SER A 90 -11.92 -0.06 2.18
C SER A 90 -12.23 -1.49 1.71
N LYS A 91 -13.28 -1.70 0.90
CA LYS A 91 -13.64 -3.03 0.39
C LYS A 91 -14.31 -3.02 -1.00
N MET A 92 -14.34 -4.16 -1.68
CA MET A 92 -15.06 -4.33 -2.95
C MET A 92 -16.55 -4.64 -2.74
N GLY A 93 -16.88 -5.33 -1.64
CA GLY A 93 -18.26 -5.60 -1.24
C GLY A 93 -18.92 -6.73 -2.01
N PHE A 94 -18.14 -7.70 -2.52
CA PHE A 94 -18.70 -8.90 -3.12
C PHE A 94 -19.38 -9.78 -2.06
N LYS A 95 -20.41 -10.53 -2.48
CA LYS A 95 -21.18 -11.38 -1.57
C LYS A 95 -20.35 -12.60 -1.15
N PRO A 96 -20.51 -13.12 0.09
CA PRO A 96 -19.95 -14.41 0.47
C PRO A 96 -20.32 -15.50 -0.55
N GLY A 97 -19.36 -16.38 -0.86
CA GLY A 97 -19.47 -17.41 -1.89
C GLY A 97 -19.08 -16.95 -3.29
N SER A 98 -18.94 -15.64 -3.54
CA SER A 98 -18.42 -15.16 -4.83
C SER A 98 -17.00 -15.67 -5.08
N VAL A 99 -16.68 -16.01 -6.32
CA VAL A 99 -15.35 -16.48 -6.73
C VAL A 99 -14.75 -15.52 -7.76
N MET A 100 -13.45 -15.28 -7.68
CA MET A 100 -12.68 -14.49 -8.65
C MET A 100 -11.33 -15.17 -8.93
N ARG A 101 -10.70 -14.78 -10.03
CA ARG A 101 -9.29 -15.14 -10.30
C ARG A 101 -8.36 -14.47 -9.29
N LEU A 102 -7.29 -15.16 -8.89
CA LEU A 102 -6.26 -14.60 -8.03
C LEU A 102 -5.64 -13.32 -8.60
N ASP A 103 -5.44 -13.24 -9.92
CA ASP A 103 -4.99 -12.04 -10.62
C ASP A 103 -5.90 -10.82 -10.35
N ASN A 104 -7.22 -10.97 -10.50
CA ASN A 104 -8.18 -9.92 -10.19
C ASN A 104 -8.13 -9.56 -8.71
N ALA A 105 -8.01 -10.55 -7.82
CA ALA A 105 -7.91 -10.32 -6.38
C ALA A 105 -6.67 -9.47 -6.03
N LEU A 106 -5.51 -9.78 -6.59
CA LEU A 106 -4.27 -9.04 -6.35
C LEU A 106 -4.36 -7.60 -6.89
N LYS A 107 -4.92 -7.40 -8.10
CA LYS A 107 -5.15 -6.06 -8.67
C LYS A 107 -6.10 -5.22 -7.79
N MET A 108 -7.23 -5.79 -7.35
CA MET A 108 -8.17 -5.12 -6.44
C MET A 108 -7.54 -4.78 -5.08
N MET A 109 -6.74 -5.69 -4.53
CA MET A 109 -6.02 -5.50 -3.27
C MET A 109 -4.96 -4.40 -3.38
N LEU A 110 -4.19 -4.35 -4.45
CA LEU A 110 -3.09 -3.39 -4.60
C LEU A 110 -3.59 -1.97 -4.95
N VAL A 111 -4.57 -1.86 -5.84
CA VAL A 111 -5.05 -0.56 -6.35
C VAL A 111 -6.10 0.09 -5.45
N LYS A 112 -7.14 -0.67 -5.04
CA LYS A 112 -8.21 -0.16 -4.17
C LYS A 112 -7.95 -0.40 -2.67
N SER A 113 -6.87 -1.10 -2.34
CA SER A 113 -6.56 -1.45 -0.96
C SER A 113 -7.68 -2.23 -0.27
N ALA A 114 -8.38 -3.10 -1.02
CA ALA A 114 -9.59 -3.77 -0.54
C ALA A 114 -9.28 -4.81 0.56
N ASN A 115 -9.84 -4.59 1.76
CA ASN A 115 -9.64 -5.40 2.96
C ASN A 115 -10.29 -6.78 2.84
N ASP A 116 -11.50 -6.82 2.28
CA ASP A 116 -12.24 -8.05 2.01
C ASP A 116 -11.50 -8.97 1.05
N ILE A 117 -10.87 -8.39 0.04
CA ILE A 117 -10.07 -9.14 -0.94
C ILE A 117 -8.75 -9.61 -0.32
N ALA A 118 -8.07 -8.77 0.46
CA ALA A 118 -6.84 -9.19 1.15
C ALA A 118 -7.10 -10.32 2.15
N MET A 119 -8.21 -10.27 2.89
CA MET A 119 -8.62 -11.36 3.78
C MET A 119 -8.95 -12.63 2.99
N ALA A 120 -9.71 -12.52 1.89
CA ALA A 120 -10.03 -13.66 1.04
C ALA A 120 -8.75 -14.32 0.47
N VAL A 121 -7.79 -13.52 -0.01
CA VAL A 121 -6.49 -14.04 -0.48
C VAL A 121 -5.77 -14.76 0.65
N GLY A 122 -5.68 -14.15 1.84
CA GLY A 122 -5.03 -14.77 2.99
C GLY A 122 -5.66 -16.11 3.39
N GLU A 123 -6.98 -16.17 3.48
CA GLU A 123 -7.70 -17.40 3.83
C GLU A 123 -7.54 -18.49 2.76
N ASN A 124 -7.66 -18.15 1.47
CA ASN A 124 -7.58 -19.15 0.40
C ASN A 124 -6.14 -19.66 0.19
N VAL A 125 -5.13 -18.78 0.29
CA VAL A 125 -3.72 -19.15 0.08
C VAL A 125 -3.11 -19.78 1.34
N GLY A 126 -3.51 -19.32 2.52
CA GLY A 126 -2.96 -19.77 3.80
C GLY A 126 -3.79 -20.83 4.51
N GLY A 127 -5.01 -21.14 4.06
CA GLY A 127 -5.91 -22.05 4.78
C GLY A 127 -6.79 -21.34 5.81
N SER A 128 -6.26 -20.30 6.46
CA SER A 128 -6.96 -19.45 7.43
C SER A 128 -6.20 -18.14 7.61
N GLN A 129 -6.82 -17.14 8.26
CA GLN A 129 -6.10 -15.91 8.63
C GLN A 129 -4.87 -16.21 9.49
N ALA A 130 -5.00 -17.08 10.50
CA ALA A 130 -3.92 -17.38 11.45
C ALA A 130 -2.72 -18.03 10.73
N ALA A 131 -2.98 -19.08 9.95
CA ALA A 131 -1.93 -19.76 9.18
C ALA A 131 -1.30 -18.82 8.12
N PHE A 132 -2.07 -17.92 7.51
CA PHE A 132 -1.49 -16.92 6.62
C PHE A 132 -0.62 -15.91 7.36
N ALA A 133 -1.03 -15.45 8.55
CA ALA A 133 -0.21 -14.55 9.37
C ALA A 133 1.10 -15.22 9.81
N GLU A 134 1.08 -16.52 10.14
CA GLU A 134 2.31 -17.30 10.39
C GLU A 134 3.24 -17.29 9.18
N ARG A 135 2.71 -17.49 7.97
CA ARG A 135 3.51 -17.38 6.72
C ARG A 135 4.08 -15.98 6.52
N MET A 136 3.29 -14.92 6.77
CA MET A 136 3.74 -13.54 6.69
C MET A 136 4.90 -13.26 7.66
N ASN A 137 4.80 -13.76 8.90
CA ASN A 137 5.85 -13.60 9.91
C ASN A 137 7.09 -14.44 9.60
N ALA A 138 6.93 -15.66 9.07
CA ALA A 138 8.05 -16.49 8.63
C ALA A 138 8.84 -15.79 7.50
N GLU A 139 8.16 -15.20 6.53
CA GLU A 139 8.82 -14.41 5.47
C GLU A 139 9.43 -13.12 6.03
N ALA A 140 8.78 -12.43 6.97
CA ALA A 140 9.36 -11.27 7.65
C ALA A 140 10.69 -11.63 8.34
N THR A 141 10.73 -12.74 9.09
CA THR A 141 11.96 -13.26 9.70
C THR A 141 13.01 -13.61 8.65
N ARG A 142 12.63 -14.32 7.58
CA ARG A 142 13.54 -14.72 6.49
C ARG A 142 14.20 -13.53 5.80
N LEU A 143 13.45 -12.43 5.65
CA LEU A 143 13.92 -11.17 5.07
C LEU A 143 14.72 -10.31 6.05
N GLY A 144 14.73 -10.65 7.35
CA GLY A 144 15.39 -9.88 8.40
C GLY A 144 14.61 -8.62 8.83
N MET A 145 13.27 -8.66 8.74
CA MET A 145 12.36 -7.60 9.16
C MET A 145 12.11 -7.66 10.69
N ASN A 146 13.15 -7.41 11.47
CA ASN A 146 13.16 -7.67 12.92
C ASN A 146 12.25 -6.74 13.75
N GLY A 147 11.79 -5.63 13.17
CA GLY A 147 10.85 -4.71 13.78
C GLY A 147 9.41 -4.90 13.26
N THR A 148 9.09 -6.06 12.69
CA THR A 148 7.78 -6.34 12.08
C THR A 148 7.11 -7.57 12.67
N HIS A 149 5.80 -7.48 12.90
CA HIS A 149 4.91 -8.58 13.22
C HIS A 149 3.54 -8.34 12.59
N PHE A 150 2.99 -9.35 11.91
CA PHE A 150 1.70 -9.33 11.24
C PHE A 150 0.72 -10.27 11.95
N VAL A 151 -0.55 -9.86 12.01
CA VAL A 151 -1.64 -10.69 12.56
C VAL A 151 -2.79 -10.89 11.58
N ASN A 152 -2.82 -10.11 10.49
CA ASN A 152 -3.83 -10.19 9.45
C ASN A 152 -3.25 -9.79 8.07
N PRO A 153 -3.87 -10.26 6.96
CA PRO A 153 -3.40 -9.96 5.60
C PRO A 153 -3.79 -8.57 5.10
N ASN A 154 -4.72 -7.88 5.79
CA ASN A 154 -5.30 -6.64 5.30
C ASN A 154 -4.70 -5.38 5.93
N GLY A 155 -4.02 -5.49 7.07
CA GLY A 155 -3.43 -4.36 7.76
C GLY A 155 -4.39 -3.63 8.72
N LEU A 156 -5.56 -4.19 9.03
CA LEU A 156 -6.45 -3.60 10.03
C LEU A 156 -5.78 -3.59 11.41
N TYR A 157 -6.18 -2.62 12.22
CA TYR A 157 -5.51 -2.33 13.48
C TYR A 157 -5.54 -3.53 14.44
N SER A 158 -4.38 -3.83 15.00
CA SER A 158 -4.18 -4.64 16.19
C SER A 158 -2.95 -4.08 16.91
N PRO A 159 -2.95 -4.02 18.27
CA PRO A 159 -1.76 -3.60 19.02
C PRO A 159 -0.55 -4.50 18.75
N ASP A 160 -0.79 -5.78 18.42
CA ASP A 160 0.27 -6.74 18.12
C ASP A 160 0.80 -6.63 16.67
N GLN A 161 0.19 -5.78 15.83
CA GLN A 161 0.60 -5.63 14.43
C GLN A 161 1.43 -4.36 14.22
N TYR A 162 2.72 -4.53 13.94
CA TYR A 162 3.64 -3.41 13.78
C TYR A 162 4.70 -3.69 12.71
N THR A 163 5.34 -2.63 12.22
CA THR A 163 6.45 -2.67 11.27
C THR A 163 7.37 -1.48 11.52
N THR A 164 8.48 -1.38 10.78
CA THR A 164 9.33 -0.17 10.72
C THR A 164 9.45 0.35 9.29
N ALA A 165 9.90 1.60 9.12
CA ALA A 165 10.16 2.16 7.80
C ALA A 165 11.30 1.40 7.07
N ARG A 166 12.33 0.98 7.81
CA ARG A 166 13.42 0.15 7.29
C ARG A 166 12.91 -1.21 6.82
N ASP A 167 12.07 -1.88 7.60
CA ASP A 167 11.59 -3.23 7.25
C ASP A 167 10.65 -3.19 6.04
N LEU A 168 9.84 -2.14 5.91
CA LEU A 168 9.08 -1.90 4.69
C LEU A 168 9.98 -1.68 3.47
N ALA A 169 11.11 -0.98 3.63
CA ALA A 169 12.11 -0.84 2.55
C ALA A 169 12.71 -2.20 2.16
N VAL A 170 13.03 -3.07 3.13
CA VAL A 170 13.48 -4.44 2.87
C VAL A 170 12.44 -5.22 2.06
N LEU A 171 11.17 -5.15 2.46
CA LEU A 171 10.08 -5.82 1.75
C LEU A 171 9.93 -5.33 0.31
N VAL A 172 10.03 -4.02 0.07
CA VAL A 172 10.01 -3.43 -1.27
C VAL A 172 11.16 -3.95 -2.13
N MET A 173 12.38 -3.97 -1.58
CA MET A 173 13.55 -4.54 -2.28
C MET A 173 13.32 -6.01 -2.64
N ALA A 174 12.78 -6.80 -1.70
CA ALA A 174 12.49 -8.21 -1.92
C ALA A 174 11.45 -8.41 -3.04
N ILE A 175 10.33 -7.67 -3.01
CA ILE A 175 9.30 -7.72 -4.06
C ILE A 175 9.90 -7.38 -5.42
N ARG A 176 10.61 -6.25 -5.53
CA ARG A 176 11.12 -5.77 -6.83
C ARG A 176 12.24 -6.64 -7.39
N ARG A 177 13.05 -7.27 -6.53
CA ARG A 177 14.15 -8.16 -6.94
C ARG A 177 13.66 -9.56 -7.29
N GLU A 178 12.79 -10.15 -6.46
CA GLU A 178 12.39 -11.55 -6.59
C GLU A 178 11.19 -11.73 -7.52
N PHE A 179 10.37 -10.69 -7.68
CA PHE A 179 9.15 -10.73 -8.49
C PHE A 179 8.98 -9.52 -9.44
N PRO A 180 9.99 -9.19 -10.26
CA PRO A 180 9.93 -8.03 -11.16
C PRO A 180 8.76 -8.11 -12.18
N GLN A 181 8.31 -9.32 -12.52
CA GLN A 181 7.19 -9.55 -13.44
C GLN A 181 5.86 -8.95 -12.96
N TYR A 182 5.69 -8.71 -11.65
CA TYR A 182 4.48 -8.09 -11.09
C TYR A 182 4.61 -6.57 -10.90
N ALA A 183 5.74 -5.96 -11.28
CA ALA A 183 5.93 -4.52 -11.22
C ALA A 183 4.80 -3.71 -11.88
N PRO A 184 4.25 -4.11 -13.06
CA PRO A 184 3.18 -3.36 -13.72
C PRO A 184 1.89 -3.22 -12.89
N TRP A 185 1.66 -4.06 -11.89
CA TRP A 185 0.45 -3.96 -11.05
C TRP A 185 0.49 -2.78 -10.08
N PHE A 186 1.69 -2.33 -9.69
CA PHE A 186 1.85 -1.20 -8.78
C PHE A 186 1.66 0.16 -9.48
N SER A 187 1.70 0.17 -10.81
CA SER A 187 1.48 1.35 -11.65
C SER A 187 0.08 1.43 -12.28
N ILE A 188 -0.84 0.52 -11.94
CA ILE A 188 -2.22 0.58 -12.46
C ILE A 188 -2.91 1.87 -11.98
N GLU A 189 -3.43 2.67 -12.91
CA GLU A 189 -4.01 3.99 -12.60
C GLU A 189 -5.43 3.89 -12.03
N GLY A 190 -6.16 2.85 -12.41
CA GLY A 190 -7.48 2.55 -11.85
C GLY A 190 -8.01 1.20 -12.31
N LEU A 191 -9.14 0.82 -11.74
CA LEU A 191 -9.85 -0.43 -12.02
C LEU A 191 -11.23 -0.14 -12.62
N ALA A 192 -11.66 -1.02 -13.51
CA ALA A 192 -13.04 -1.08 -13.99
C ALA A 192 -13.71 -2.34 -13.44
N VAL A 193 -14.78 -2.16 -12.66
CA VAL A 193 -15.62 -3.26 -12.12
C VAL A 193 -17.00 -3.12 -12.74
N GLY A 194 -17.25 -3.87 -13.81
CA GLY A 194 -18.41 -3.62 -14.68
C GLY A 194 -18.36 -2.17 -15.20
N LYS A 195 -19.40 -1.38 -14.91
CA LYS A 195 -19.48 0.03 -15.32
C LYS A 195 -18.81 1.00 -14.33
N LYS A 196 -18.33 0.51 -13.18
CA LYS A 196 -17.79 1.36 -12.11
C LYS A 196 -16.28 1.54 -12.29
N ALA A 197 -15.85 2.80 -12.43
CA ALA A 197 -14.44 3.17 -12.34
C ALA A 197 -14.01 3.34 -10.87
N ILE A 198 -12.82 2.86 -10.54
CA ILE A 198 -12.22 2.95 -9.21
C ILE A 198 -10.80 3.47 -9.38
N ALA A 199 -10.52 4.69 -8.92
CA ALA A 199 -9.17 5.27 -8.99
C ALA A 199 -8.19 4.57 -8.02
N ASN A 200 -6.91 4.58 -8.37
CA ASN A 200 -5.83 4.20 -7.45
C ASN A 200 -5.75 5.21 -6.28
N TYR A 201 -5.48 4.70 -5.08
CA TYR A 201 -5.26 5.53 -3.89
C TYR A 201 -3.87 6.18 -3.84
N ASN A 202 -2.91 5.64 -4.60
CA ASN A 202 -1.60 6.23 -4.76
C ASN A 202 -1.67 7.46 -5.67
N LEU A 203 -1.66 8.65 -5.06
CA LEU A 203 -1.73 9.93 -5.76
C LEU A 203 -0.46 10.29 -6.55
N LEU A 204 0.61 9.49 -6.52
CA LEU A 204 1.76 9.70 -7.40
C LEU A 204 1.55 9.10 -8.80
N ILE A 205 0.72 8.07 -8.92
CA ILE A 205 0.51 7.38 -10.21
C ILE A 205 -0.17 8.34 -11.20
N GLY A 206 0.47 8.53 -12.36
CA GLY A 206 0.04 9.46 -13.39
C GLY A 206 0.21 10.95 -13.04
N ARG A 207 0.79 11.27 -11.87
CA ARG A 207 0.90 12.64 -11.33
C ARG A 207 2.30 13.02 -10.88
N TYR A 208 3.22 12.06 -10.77
CA TYR A 208 4.62 12.31 -10.43
C TYR A 208 5.50 11.70 -11.52
N PRO A 209 6.43 12.45 -12.13
CA PRO A 209 7.24 11.95 -13.25
C PRO A 209 8.02 10.68 -12.90
N GLY A 210 7.71 9.60 -13.63
CA GLY A 210 8.32 8.30 -13.46
C GLY A 210 7.72 7.43 -12.35
N ALA A 211 6.62 7.83 -11.71
CA ALA A 211 5.99 7.06 -10.64
C ALA A 211 5.58 5.65 -11.10
N ASP A 212 6.01 4.64 -10.35
CA ASP A 212 5.79 3.22 -10.67
C ASP A 212 5.33 2.39 -9.47
N GLY A 213 4.93 3.03 -8.37
CA GLY A 213 4.39 2.33 -7.20
C GLY A 213 4.36 3.15 -5.91
N MET A 214 4.10 2.53 -4.76
CA MET A 214 3.66 1.14 -4.61
C MET A 214 2.37 1.02 -3.81
N LYS A 215 2.35 1.50 -2.56
CA LYS A 215 1.22 1.23 -1.66
C LYS A 215 1.00 2.35 -0.66
N THR A 216 -0.28 2.62 -0.39
CA THR A 216 -0.74 3.50 0.67
C THR A 216 -1.33 2.73 1.85
N GLY A 217 -1.42 3.37 3.02
CA GLY A 217 -2.19 2.82 4.13
C GLY A 217 -2.67 3.88 5.12
N PHE A 218 -3.78 3.60 5.77
CA PHE A 218 -4.35 4.42 6.82
C PHE A 218 -5.16 3.58 7.79
N VAL A 219 -4.85 3.72 9.08
CA VAL A 219 -5.77 3.49 10.20
C VAL A 219 -5.58 4.66 11.16
N CYS A 220 -6.57 4.93 12.02
CA CYS A 220 -6.47 6.05 12.96
C CYS A 220 -5.16 6.05 13.76
N PRO A 221 -4.70 4.92 14.33
CA PRO A 221 -3.46 4.89 15.10
C PRO A 221 -2.19 5.10 14.28
N SER A 222 -2.22 4.88 12.96
CA SER A 222 -1.03 4.98 12.10
C SER A 222 -0.84 6.34 11.44
N GLY A 223 -1.88 7.18 11.41
CA GLY A 223 -1.94 8.26 10.42
C GLY A 223 -1.91 7.73 8.99
N PHE A 224 -1.59 8.60 8.04
CA PHE A 224 -1.56 8.31 6.62
C PHE A 224 -0.15 7.89 6.19
N ASN A 225 0.01 6.65 5.78
CA ASN A 225 1.28 6.07 5.36
C ASN A 225 1.37 5.92 3.84
N MET A 226 2.59 5.93 3.32
CA MET A 226 2.89 5.78 1.90
C MET A 226 4.24 5.12 1.66
N ILE A 227 4.27 4.24 0.66
CA ILE A 227 5.49 3.80 -0.02
C ILE A 227 5.32 4.24 -1.47
N GLY A 228 6.05 5.28 -1.86
CA GLY A 228 6.10 5.80 -3.23
C GLY A 228 7.39 5.34 -3.92
N SER A 229 7.31 5.01 -5.21
CA SER A 229 8.50 4.72 -6.02
C SER A 229 8.40 5.39 -7.38
N ALA A 230 9.56 5.77 -7.92
CA ALA A 230 9.66 6.36 -9.23
C ALA A 230 10.98 6.00 -9.92
N THR A 231 10.97 5.97 -11.24
CA THR A 231 12.13 5.69 -12.08
C THR A 231 12.39 6.84 -13.04
N ARG A 232 13.59 7.42 -13.00
CA ARG A 232 14.06 8.48 -13.92
C ARG A 232 15.45 8.13 -14.42
N ASN A 233 15.67 8.21 -15.74
CA ASN A 233 16.97 7.94 -16.37
C ASN A 233 17.62 6.61 -15.92
N GLY A 234 16.82 5.56 -15.77
CA GLY A 234 17.28 4.22 -15.35
C GLY A 234 17.56 4.06 -13.85
N ARG A 235 17.40 5.11 -13.04
CA ARG A 235 17.52 5.07 -11.58
C ARG A 235 16.14 5.00 -10.94
N THR A 236 15.93 4.01 -10.07
CA THR A 236 14.67 3.86 -9.31
C THR A 236 14.88 4.22 -7.85
N LEU A 237 14.09 5.17 -7.35
CA LEU A 237 14.07 5.58 -5.95
C LEU A 237 12.77 5.16 -5.29
N VAL A 238 12.84 4.89 -3.98
CA VAL A 238 11.71 4.57 -3.13
C VAL A 238 11.73 5.47 -1.92
N ALA A 239 10.56 6.04 -1.58
CA ALA A 239 10.32 6.80 -0.36
C ALA A 239 9.27 6.09 0.50
N VAL A 240 9.67 5.67 1.70
CA VAL A 240 8.78 5.18 2.75
C VAL A 240 8.48 6.36 3.68
N VAL A 241 7.21 6.71 3.84
CA VAL A 241 6.71 7.82 4.67
C VAL A 241 5.59 7.31 5.57
N LEU A 242 5.76 7.44 6.88
CA LEU A 242 4.78 7.00 7.86
C LEU A 242 4.17 8.20 8.61
N GLY A 243 2.92 8.11 9.04
CA GLY A 243 2.35 9.05 10.03
C GLY A 243 1.91 10.42 9.51
N GLU A 244 1.66 10.59 8.22
CA GLU A 244 1.20 11.88 7.70
C GLU A 244 -0.26 12.17 8.08
N LYS A 245 -0.67 13.44 7.97
CA LYS A 245 -1.97 13.89 8.51
C LYS A 245 -3.13 13.71 7.54
N SER A 246 -2.88 13.57 6.24
CA SER A 246 -3.92 13.33 5.24
C SER A 246 -3.39 12.53 4.04
N ALA A 247 -4.32 12.04 3.21
CA ALA A 247 -3.98 11.39 1.95
C ALA A 247 -3.17 12.30 1.00
N ILE A 248 -3.40 13.61 1.08
CA ILE A 248 -2.68 14.62 0.28
C ILE A 248 -1.27 14.80 0.85
N THR A 249 -1.13 15.07 2.16
CA THR A 249 0.19 15.38 2.74
C THR A 249 1.14 14.18 2.67
N ARG A 250 0.65 12.94 2.76
CA ARG A 250 1.50 11.74 2.52
C ARG A 250 2.09 11.70 1.12
N ALA A 251 1.31 12.09 0.11
CA ALA A 251 1.75 12.07 -1.28
C ALA A 251 2.71 13.23 -1.56
N GLU A 252 2.45 14.41 -1.00
CA GLU A 252 3.36 15.55 -1.09
C GLU A 252 4.70 15.27 -0.39
N ALA A 253 4.68 14.67 0.80
CA ALA A 253 5.88 14.29 1.52
C ALA A 253 6.71 13.26 0.72
N ALA A 254 6.06 12.22 0.17
CA ALA A 254 6.73 11.23 -0.66
C ALA A 254 7.31 11.85 -1.94
N ALA A 255 6.55 12.69 -2.65
CA ALA A 255 7.01 13.35 -3.88
C ALA A 255 8.22 14.27 -3.63
N LYS A 256 8.17 15.07 -2.55
CA LYS A 256 9.28 15.94 -2.13
C LYS A 256 10.55 15.14 -1.87
N LEU A 257 10.43 14.04 -1.12
CA LEU A 257 11.56 13.17 -0.78
C LEU A 257 12.15 12.48 -2.02
N LEU A 258 11.31 12.07 -2.96
CA LEU A 258 11.77 11.50 -4.23
C LEU A 258 12.51 12.54 -5.07
N ASP A 259 12.02 13.77 -5.20
CA ASP A 259 12.71 14.83 -5.94
C ASP A 259 14.07 15.16 -5.33
N GLN A 260 14.13 15.35 -4.00
CA GLN A 260 15.39 15.53 -3.27
C GLN A 260 16.35 14.34 -3.48
N GLY A 261 15.82 13.12 -3.52
CA GLY A 261 16.59 11.91 -3.77
C GLY A 261 17.17 11.85 -5.19
N PHE A 262 16.42 12.29 -6.21
CA PHE A 262 16.91 12.32 -7.59
C PHE A 262 18.03 13.34 -7.79
N ASP A 263 17.98 14.47 -7.07
CA ASP A 263 19.04 15.49 -7.04
C ASP A 263 20.28 15.05 -6.22
N THR A 264 20.14 13.99 -5.41
CA THR A 264 21.21 13.47 -4.56
C THR A 264 21.89 12.25 -5.20
N PRO A 265 23.18 12.34 -5.57
CA PRO A 265 23.90 11.16 -6.05
C PRO A 265 24.08 10.13 -4.92
N ALA A 266 24.10 8.84 -5.26
CA ALA A 266 24.18 7.75 -4.29
C ALA A 266 25.62 7.54 -3.75
N VAL A 267 26.16 8.54 -3.04
CA VAL A 267 27.58 8.61 -2.63
C VAL A 267 27.88 8.04 -1.22
N GLY A 268 26.89 7.54 -0.49
CA GLY A 268 27.07 6.95 0.85
C GLY A 268 27.42 5.46 0.87
N SER A 269 27.91 4.98 2.03
CA SER A 269 28.18 3.56 2.33
C SER A 269 27.02 2.85 3.05
N ALA A 270 26.11 3.60 3.68
CA ALA A 270 24.97 3.02 4.39
C ALA A 270 23.91 2.49 3.41
N THR A 271 23.47 1.25 3.63
CA THR A 271 22.39 0.61 2.86
C THR A 271 21.29 0.17 3.81
N ILE A 272 20.09 -0.11 3.28
CA ILE A 272 18.98 -0.70 4.05
C ILE A 272 19.41 -1.97 4.80
N ALA A 273 20.28 -2.78 4.19
CA ALA A 273 20.80 -4.00 4.78
C ALA A 273 21.82 -3.76 5.90
N THR A 274 22.64 -2.72 5.79
CA THR A 274 23.77 -2.44 6.70
C THR A 274 23.49 -1.36 7.75
N LEU A 275 22.33 -0.69 7.67
CA LEU A 275 21.94 0.34 8.65
C LEU A 275 21.80 -0.30 10.04
N ALA A 276 22.56 0.21 11.01
CA ALA A 276 22.48 -0.24 12.40
C ALA A 276 21.20 0.29 13.07
N PRO A 277 20.49 -0.52 13.88
CA PRO A 277 19.35 -0.08 14.67
C PRO A 277 19.69 1.09 15.60
N TYR A 278 18.77 2.04 15.74
CA TYR A 278 18.91 3.19 16.63
C TYR A 278 17.53 3.69 17.12
N GLY A 279 17.53 4.50 18.17
CA GLY A 279 16.31 5.08 18.75
C GLY A 279 15.44 4.07 19.50
N ASP A 280 14.17 4.41 19.73
CA ASP A 280 13.18 3.50 20.31
C ASP A 280 12.67 2.52 19.24
N THR A 281 12.99 1.25 19.41
CA THR A 281 12.66 0.15 18.50
C THR A 281 11.54 -0.74 19.01
N VAL A 282 10.90 -0.38 20.13
CA VAL A 282 9.95 -1.25 20.85
C VAL A 282 8.54 -0.68 20.87
N SER A 283 8.38 0.64 20.98
CA SER A 283 7.06 1.25 21.16
C SER A 283 6.51 1.83 19.86
N PRO A 284 5.34 1.36 19.36
CA PRO A 284 4.65 2.02 18.26
C PRO A 284 4.13 3.38 18.71
N ASN A 285 4.18 4.38 17.82
CA ASN A 285 3.50 5.65 18.05
C ASN A 285 2.01 5.51 17.69
N ASP A 286 1.13 6.08 18.52
CA ASP A 286 -0.32 6.06 18.30
C ASP A 286 -0.83 7.47 17.97
N MET A 287 -1.32 7.63 16.74
CA MET A 287 -1.87 8.88 16.22
C MET A 287 -3.40 8.99 16.32
N GLN A 288 -4.09 8.06 16.99
CA GLN A 288 -5.56 7.99 16.97
C GLN A 288 -6.23 9.29 17.41
N ASP A 289 -5.68 9.94 18.44
CA ASP A 289 -6.21 11.17 19.01
C ASP A 289 -6.00 12.38 18.10
N GLU A 290 -4.85 12.43 17.42
CA GLU A 290 -4.54 13.49 16.46
C GLU A 290 -5.40 13.35 15.20
N ILE A 291 -5.59 12.13 14.72
CA ILE A 291 -6.17 11.90 13.40
C ILE A 291 -7.69 11.69 13.47
N CYS A 292 -8.19 10.89 14.41
CA CYS A 292 -9.59 10.46 14.39
C CYS A 292 -10.50 11.11 15.41
N LYS A 293 -9.99 11.55 16.57
CA LYS A 293 -10.81 12.33 17.52
C LYS A 293 -11.04 13.77 17.04
N LYS A 294 -10.10 14.34 16.27
CA LYS A 294 -10.12 15.76 15.87
C LYS A 294 -10.66 16.02 14.45
N LYS A 295 -10.84 15.00 13.60
CA LYS A 295 -11.20 15.18 12.18
C LYS A 295 -12.56 14.60 11.79
N ALA A 296 -13.22 15.27 10.84
CA ALA A 296 -14.49 14.81 10.29
C ALA A 296 -14.32 13.47 9.52
N PRO A 297 -15.36 12.63 9.37
CA PRO A 297 -15.29 11.37 8.61
C PRO A 297 -14.74 11.51 7.18
N ALA A 298 -15.10 12.59 6.47
CA ALA A 298 -14.64 12.82 5.09
C ALA A 298 -13.11 13.05 5.00
N GLU A 299 -12.49 13.58 6.05
CA GLU A 299 -11.05 13.79 6.15
C GLU A 299 -10.28 12.52 6.56
N ARG A 300 -11.00 11.47 6.98
CA ARG A 300 -10.46 10.17 7.39
C ARG A 300 -10.56 9.13 6.28
N SER A 301 -10.41 9.58 5.03
CA SER A 301 -10.55 8.75 3.84
C SER A 301 -9.22 8.59 3.13
N GLU A 302 -8.87 7.35 2.77
CA GLU A 302 -7.79 7.07 1.82
C GLU A 302 -8.17 7.39 0.38
N ALA A 303 -9.47 7.47 0.08
CA ALA A 303 -9.92 7.75 -1.27
C ALA A 303 -9.48 9.16 -1.66
N PRO A 304 -8.97 9.35 -2.89
CA PRO A 304 -8.78 10.67 -3.45
C PRO A 304 -10.06 11.49 -3.26
N PRO A 305 -9.99 12.75 -2.83
CA PRO A 305 -11.17 13.58 -2.68
C PRO A 305 -11.89 13.63 -4.03
N ALA A 306 -13.21 13.40 -4.07
CA ALA A 306 -14.00 13.60 -5.28
C ALA A 306 -13.86 15.03 -5.84
N ALA A 307 -13.59 15.99 -4.94
CA ALA A 307 -13.32 17.40 -5.22
C ALA A 307 -11.88 17.72 -5.64
N ALA A 308 -10.96 16.74 -5.73
CA ALA A 308 -9.62 17.01 -6.30
C ALA A 308 -9.65 17.25 -7.82
N ALA A 309 -10.82 17.08 -8.45
CA ALA A 309 -11.15 17.57 -9.79
C ALA A 309 -11.83 18.96 -9.78
N ALA A 310 -12.17 19.52 -8.61
CA ALA A 310 -12.97 20.74 -8.47
C ALA A 310 -12.33 21.76 -7.50
N LYS A 311 -11.52 22.63 -8.10
CA LYS A 311 -11.24 24.05 -7.76
C LYS A 311 -10.50 24.46 -6.47
N ASP A 312 -10.35 23.68 -5.41
CA ASP A 312 -9.65 24.16 -4.19
C ASP A 312 -8.73 23.12 -3.50
N VAL A 313 -7.85 22.48 -4.28
CA VAL A 313 -6.75 21.67 -3.72
C VAL A 313 -5.47 22.51 -3.73
N PRO A 314 -4.67 22.55 -2.64
CA PRO A 314 -3.33 23.10 -2.69
C PRO A 314 -2.58 22.50 -3.89
N LYS A 315 -2.10 23.35 -4.81
CA LYS A 315 -1.24 22.90 -5.89
C LYS A 315 0.06 22.42 -5.25
N SER A 316 0.23 21.10 -5.12
CA SER A 316 1.54 20.56 -4.74
C SER A 316 2.53 20.94 -5.83
N PRO A 317 3.69 21.55 -5.50
CA PRO A 317 4.72 21.80 -6.50
C PRO A 317 5.33 20.52 -7.07
N TYR A 318 5.07 19.37 -6.43
CA TYR A 318 5.64 18.08 -6.79
C TYR A 318 4.66 17.15 -7.53
N GLN A 319 3.37 17.51 -7.62
CA GLN A 319 2.38 16.71 -8.34
C GLN A 319 1.82 17.48 -9.54
N GLU A 320 1.87 16.84 -10.69
CA GLU A 320 1.29 17.30 -11.93
C GLU A 320 -0.21 17.00 -11.98
N LYS A 321 -0.91 17.76 -12.81
CA LYS A 321 -2.27 17.37 -13.19
C LYS A 321 -2.17 16.15 -14.09
N LEU A 322 -3.06 15.18 -13.88
CA LEU A 322 -3.32 14.16 -14.89
C LEU A 322 -3.67 14.87 -16.20
N ASP A 323 -2.83 14.71 -17.20
CA ASP A 323 -2.98 15.27 -18.54
C ASP A 323 -3.73 14.33 -19.50
N HIS A 324 -4.07 13.13 -19.01
CA HIS A 324 -4.83 12.11 -19.72
C HIS A 324 -5.91 11.48 -18.83
N VAL A 325 -6.85 10.78 -19.47
CA VAL A 325 -7.86 9.98 -18.78
C VAL A 325 -7.18 8.71 -18.23
N PRO A 326 -7.33 8.38 -16.92
CA PRO A 326 -6.69 7.20 -16.35
C PRO A 326 -7.04 5.92 -17.10
N THR A 327 -6.02 5.12 -17.39
CA THR A 327 -6.17 3.80 -17.99
C THR A 327 -6.70 2.82 -16.94
N LEU A 328 -7.89 2.28 -17.18
CA LEU A 328 -8.55 1.37 -16.26
C LEU A 328 -8.28 -0.09 -16.63
N VAL A 329 -7.93 -0.90 -15.64
CA VAL A 329 -7.80 -2.35 -15.78
C VAL A 329 -9.10 -3.03 -15.34
N ALA A 330 -9.68 -3.84 -16.23
CA ALA A 330 -10.90 -4.57 -15.93
C ALA A 330 -10.63 -5.67 -14.88
N VAL A 331 -11.47 -5.72 -13.84
CA VAL A 331 -11.44 -6.76 -12.81
C VAL A 331 -12.86 -7.16 -12.44
N GLY A 332 -13.05 -8.41 -12.01
CA GLY A 332 -14.38 -8.90 -11.65
C GLY A 332 -14.39 -10.31 -11.09
N LEU A 333 -15.61 -10.81 -10.89
CA LEU A 333 -15.90 -12.18 -10.46
C LEU A 333 -15.85 -13.15 -11.65
N GLY A 334 -15.70 -14.43 -11.36
CA GLY A 334 -15.66 -15.51 -12.34
C GLY A 334 -14.30 -15.63 -13.05
N GLY A 335 -14.27 -16.48 -14.09
CA GLY A 335 -13.11 -16.70 -14.96
C GLY A 335 -11.96 -17.50 -14.33
N ALA A 336 -12.12 -17.99 -13.10
CA ALA A 336 -11.14 -18.87 -12.46
C ALA A 336 -11.19 -20.25 -13.12
N THR A 337 -10.07 -20.65 -13.71
CA THR A 337 -9.89 -21.93 -14.43
C THR A 337 -8.65 -22.69 -13.95
N GLY A 338 -7.84 -22.06 -13.10
CA GLY A 338 -6.65 -22.65 -12.52
C GLY A 338 -6.95 -23.59 -11.36
N PRO A 339 -5.91 -24.26 -10.82
CA PRO A 339 -6.08 -25.19 -9.72
C PRO A 339 -6.57 -24.47 -8.46
N ALA A 340 -7.39 -25.15 -7.68
CA ALA A 340 -7.70 -24.77 -6.32
C ALA A 340 -6.41 -24.54 -5.50
N PRO A 341 -6.32 -23.46 -4.71
CA PRO A 341 -5.28 -23.31 -3.70
C PRO A 341 -5.07 -24.56 -2.85
N LYS A 342 -3.82 -25.05 -2.77
CA LYS A 342 -3.48 -26.29 -2.04
C LYS A 342 -3.96 -26.29 -0.60
N ALA A 343 -3.83 -25.16 0.09
CA ALA A 343 -4.26 -25.03 1.49
C ALA A 343 -5.77 -25.24 1.71
N MET A 344 -6.61 -25.10 0.67
CA MET A 344 -8.03 -25.42 0.71
C MET A 344 -8.31 -26.91 0.48
N LEU A 345 -7.43 -27.61 -0.24
CA LEU A 345 -7.55 -29.05 -0.48
C LEU A 345 -7.19 -29.85 0.78
N ASP A 346 -6.15 -29.42 1.49
CA ASP A 346 -5.62 -30.10 2.68
C ASP A 346 -6.58 -30.06 3.90
N GLN A 347 -7.56 -29.14 3.89
CA GLN A 347 -8.58 -29.02 4.94
C GLN A 347 -9.79 -29.98 4.76
N GLY A 348 -9.63 -31.07 4.02
CA GLY A 348 -10.65 -32.12 3.91
C GLY A 348 -11.72 -31.85 2.87
N GLY A 349 -11.34 -31.36 1.69
CA GLY A 349 -12.24 -31.34 0.53
C GLY A 349 -13.49 -30.50 0.75
N GLN A 350 -13.34 -29.24 1.16
CA GLN A 350 -14.30 -28.23 0.72
C GLN A 350 -14.13 -28.13 -0.81
N GLU A 351 -14.74 -29.07 -1.52
CA GLU A 351 -14.96 -28.95 -2.95
C GLU A 351 -15.48 -27.54 -3.20
N TYR A 352 -14.97 -26.93 -4.26
CA TYR A 352 -15.60 -25.77 -4.87
C TYR A 352 -16.92 -26.25 -5.46
N ALA A 353 -17.84 -26.70 -4.60
CA ALA A 353 -19.16 -27.18 -4.97
C ALA A 353 -19.86 -25.99 -5.60
N ASP A 354 -19.82 -25.99 -6.93
CA ASP A 354 -20.65 -25.30 -7.89
C ASP A 354 -21.37 -24.10 -7.31
N VAL A 355 -20.67 -22.98 -7.21
CA VAL A 355 -21.35 -21.68 -7.33
C VAL A 355 -21.60 -21.52 -8.82
N PRO A 356 -22.85 -21.68 -9.30
CA PRO A 356 -23.11 -21.71 -10.73
C PRO A 356 -22.62 -20.39 -11.34
N ILE A 357 -21.84 -20.51 -12.42
CA ILE A 357 -21.69 -19.41 -13.37
C ILE A 357 -23.14 -19.05 -13.76
N PRO A 358 -23.58 -17.79 -13.68
CA PRO A 358 -24.88 -17.41 -14.20
C PRO A 358 -24.93 -17.75 -15.68
N SER A 359 -25.50 -18.90 -16.01
CA SER A 359 -25.85 -19.24 -17.38
C SER A 359 -27.05 -18.37 -17.75
N TRP A 360 -27.04 -17.86 -18.97
CA TRP A 360 -28.16 -17.09 -19.47
C TRP A 360 -29.44 -17.95 -19.46
N ARG A 361 -30.55 -17.30 -19.11
CA ARG A 361 -31.86 -17.94 -18.95
C ARG A 361 -32.39 -18.40 -20.31
N PRO A 362 -32.70 -19.70 -20.51
CA PRO A 362 -33.20 -20.22 -21.79
C PRO A 362 -34.46 -19.52 -22.31
N ASP A 363 -35.24 -18.89 -21.43
CA ASP A 363 -36.51 -18.21 -21.70
C ASP A 363 -36.37 -16.72 -22.09
N GLN A 364 -35.16 -16.17 -22.12
CA GLN A 364 -34.94 -14.80 -22.61
C GLN A 364 -34.31 -14.81 -24.00
N PRO A 365 -34.06 -13.66 -24.66
CA PRO A 365 -33.13 -13.53 -25.79
C PRO A 365 -31.74 -13.05 -25.30
N ALA A 366 -30.66 -13.55 -25.92
CA ALA A 366 -29.30 -13.21 -25.53
C ALA A 366 -29.07 -11.70 -25.76
N PRO A 367 -28.34 -10.99 -24.89
CA PRO A 367 -28.01 -9.59 -25.14
C PRO A 367 -27.24 -9.47 -26.45
N ALA A 368 -27.60 -8.49 -27.29
CA ALA A 368 -26.91 -8.24 -28.54
C ALA A 368 -25.41 -8.02 -28.29
N GLY A 369 -24.56 -8.92 -28.82
CA GLY A 369 -23.10 -8.90 -28.66
C GLY A 369 -22.47 -10.17 -28.06
N ALA A 370 -23.26 -11.14 -27.60
CA ALA A 370 -22.74 -12.44 -27.15
C ALA A 370 -22.49 -13.37 -28.35
N GLY A 371 -21.28 -13.36 -28.92
CA GLY A 371 -20.85 -14.33 -29.92
C GLY A 371 -20.65 -15.74 -29.35
N PRO A 372 -20.63 -16.79 -30.20
CA PRO A 372 -20.52 -18.18 -29.75
C PRO A 372 -19.17 -18.45 -29.10
N VAL A 373 -19.19 -19.21 -28.00
CA VAL A 373 -17.99 -19.71 -27.32
C VAL A 373 -17.35 -20.78 -28.20
N ILE A 374 -16.25 -20.45 -28.88
CA ILE A 374 -15.41 -21.43 -29.59
C ILE A 374 -14.46 -22.05 -28.58
N ALA A 375 -14.43 -23.38 -28.57
CA ALA A 375 -13.48 -24.18 -27.81
C ALA A 375 -12.06 -24.04 -28.38
N GLY A 376 -11.11 -23.67 -27.52
CA GLY A 376 -9.68 -23.97 -27.61
C GLY A 376 -8.84 -23.26 -28.68
N SER A 377 -7.96 -22.35 -28.25
CA SER A 377 -6.55 -22.26 -28.70
C SER A 377 -5.88 -20.98 -28.14
N ALA A 378 -4.73 -21.18 -27.50
CA ALA A 378 -3.59 -20.28 -27.33
C ALA A 378 -3.78 -18.83 -26.80
N ALA A 379 -2.80 -18.46 -25.96
CA ALA A 379 -2.64 -17.15 -25.33
C ALA A 379 -2.74 -15.97 -26.31
N GLN A 380 -3.50 -14.93 -25.92
CA GLN A 380 -3.37 -13.58 -26.49
C GLN A 380 -3.84 -12.50 -25.51
N GLY A 381 -2.85 -11.71 -25.06
CA GLY A 381 -2.87 -10.26 -24.87
C GLY A 381 -3.99 -9.59 -24.08
N ASP A 382 -3.62 -9.07 -22.90
CA ASP A 382 -4.29 -7.92 -22.28
C ASP A 382 -4.56 -6.82 -23.32
N GLN A 383 -5.83 -6.43 -23.47
CA GLN A 383 -6.24 -5.27 -24.26
C GLN A 383 -6.83 -4.20 -23.34
N PRO A 384 -6.38 -2.93 -23.42
CA PRO A 384 -6.97 -1.83 -22.67
C PRO A 384 -8.35 -1.49 -23.23
N VAL A 385 -9.35 -1.42 -22.36
CA VAL A 385 -10.70 -0.98 -22.73
C VAL A 385 -10.74 0.55 -22.67
N LYS A 386 -10.88 1.22 -23.83
CA LYS A 386 -11.21 2.65 -23.88
C LYS A 386 -12.60 2.88 -23.29
N ALA A 387 -12.69 3.74 -22.28
CA ALA A 387 -13.98 4.24 -21.80
C ALA A 387 -14.61 5.13 -22.88
N ALA A 388 -15.86 4.83 -23.25
CA ALA A 388 -16.66 5.69 -24.11
C ALA A 388 -17.05 6.98 -23.36
N ASN A 389 -17.03 8.10 -24.10
CA ASN A 389 -17.26 9.48 -23.66
C ASN A 389 -18.51 9.70 -22.80
#